data_AF-A0A947CYL2-F1
#
_entry.id   AF-A0A947CYL2-F1
#
_cell.length_a   1.000
_cell.length_b   1.000
_cell.length_c   1.000
_cell.angle_alpha   90.00
_cell.angle_beta   90.00
_cell.angle_gamma   90.00
#
_symmetry.space_group_name_H-M   'P 1'
#
loop_
_entity.id
_entity.type
_entity.pdbx_description
1 polymer ?
#
loop_
_entity_poly.entity_id
_entity_poly.type
_entity_poly.pdbx_seq_one_letter_code
_entity_poly.pdbx_strand_id
1 'polypeptide(L)'
;MAHEQITGDAQRLHPLFLRGAKDDALAKLTGSSRKSGWPVMLGDGESETRRGEFYSWLKSRGLHGVDVVVSDDHRGRVHAVRRHVQGATWQRCQMPFGRNLLDATPKTLEEEVHGRVRTMLEASDLIVP
;
A
#
# COMPACT_ATOMS: atom_id res chain seq x y z
N MET A 1 -3.87 -3.90 23.46
CA MET A 1 -3.83 -2.92 22.35
C MET A 1 -2.78 -3.43 21.37
N ALA A 2 -3.18 -4.34 20.46
CA ALA A 2 -2.24 -5.08 19.63
C ALA A 2 -1.74 -4.18 18.49
N HIS A 3 -0.54 -3.61 18.64
CA HIS A 3 0.26 -3.14 17.53
C HIS A 3 0.79 -4.37 16.78
N GLU A 4 -0.07 -5.01 16.00
CA GLU A 4 0.35 -6.08 15.10
C GLU A 4 1.01 -5.41 13.89
N GLN A 5 2.34 -5.35 13.96
CA GLN A 5 3.22 -4.91 12.88
C GLN A 5 2.82 -5.60 11.58
N ILE A 6 2.76 -4.82 10.50
CA ILE A 6 2.56 -5.35 9.15
C ILE A 6 3.79 -6.20 8.85
N THR A 7 3.65 -7.52 8.97
CA THR A 7 4.72 -8.47 8.65
C THR A 7 5.17 -8.24 7.21
N GLY A 8 6.48 -8.24 6.98
CA GLY A 8 7.10 -7.90 5.68
C GLY A 8 6.60 -8.73 4.49
N ASP A 9 5.94 -9.86 4.73
CA ASP A 9 5.30 -10.67 3.69
C ASP A 9 4.03 -10.05 3.11
N ALA A 10 3.28 -9.26 3.88
CA ALA A 10 2.06 -8.60 3.40
C ALA A 10 2.37 -7.50 2.36
N GLN A 11 3.60 -7.00 2.31
CA GLN A 11 4.05 -5.99 1.35
C GLN A 11 4.60 -6.59 0.04
N ARG A 12 4.75 -7.93 -0.03
CA ARG A 12 5.27 -8.63 -1.22
C ARG A 12 4.23 -8.79 -2.34
N LEU A 13 2.94 -8.55 -2.07
CA LEU A 13 1.86 -8.80 -3.02
C LEU A 13 1.01 -7.53 -3.26
N HIS A 14 1.41 -6.75 -4.27
CA HIS A 14 0.61 -5.71 -4.97
C HIS A 14 0.46 -4.32 -4.29
N PRO A 15 0.49 -3.20 -5.05
CA PRO A 15 0.61 -1.82 -4.54
C PRO A 15 -0.68 -1.17 -4.00
N LEU A 16 -1.64 -1.96 -3.53
CA LEU A 16 -2.79 -1.45 -2.76
C LEU A 16 -3.13 -2.44 -1.66
N PHE A 17 -2.63 -2.15 -0.45
CA PHE A 17 -3.02 -2.90 0.74
C PHE A 17 -4.02 -2.06 1.54
N LEU A 18 -5.22 -2.59 1.77
CA LEU A 18 -6.26 -1.98 2.59
C LEU A 18 -6.39 -2.81 3.87
N ARG A 19 -5.87 -2.31 5.00
CA ARG A 19 -6.08 -2.94 6.31
C ARG A 19 -7.37 -2.39 6.93
N GLY A 20 -8.18 -3.25 7.55
CA GLY A 20 -9.38 -2.86 8.30
C GLY A 20 -10.71 -2.97 7.55
N ALA A 21 -10.70 -3.22 6.23
CA ALA A 21 -11.94 -3.52 5.50
C ALA A 21 -12.60 -4.73 6.14
N LYS A 22 -13.78 -4.56 6.75
CA LYS A 22 -14.49 -5.64 7.45
C LYS A 22 -14.51 -6.89 6.55
N ASP A 23 -14.12 -8.03 7.10
CA ASP A 23 -13.81 -9.28 6.38
C ASP A 23 -14.90 -9.69 5.37
N ASP A 24 -16.14 -9.29 5.63
CA ASP A 24 -17.33 -9.49 4.79
C ASP A 24 -17.25 -8.82 3.40
N ALA A 25 -16.54 -7.70 3.28
CA ALA A 25 -16.39 -6.94 2.04
C ALA A 25 -15.33 -7.55 1.13
N LEU A 26 -14.20 -7.97 1.72
CA LEU A 26 -13.09 -8.60 1.00
C LEU A 26 -13.53 -9.94 0.38
N ALA A 27 -14.26 -10.78 1.10
CA ALA A 27 -14.78 -12.05 0.55
C ALA A 27 -15.73 -11.83 -0.65
N LYS A 28 -16.52 -10.76 -0.64
CA LYS A 28 -17.42 -10.37 -1.74
C LYS A 28 -16.67 -9.78 -2.94
N LEU A 29 -15.56 -9.09 -2.68
CA LEU A 29 -14.74 -8.43 -3.70
C LEU A 29 -13.84 -9.41 -4.47
N THR A 30 -13.39 -10.49 -3.83
CA THR A 30 -12.43 -11.46 -4.39
C THR A 30 -13.07 -12.71 -4.97
N GLY A 31 -14.37 -12.95 -4.73
CA GLY A 31 -15.12 -14.10 -5.27
C GLY A 31 -14.54 -15.46 -4.87
N SER A 32 -13.64 -15.51 -3.88
CA SER A 32 -12.85 -16.67 -3.52
C SER A 32 -12.83 -16.86 -2.01
N SER A 33 -13.11 -18.09 -1.58
CA SER A 33 -12.88 -18.56 -0.20
C SER A 33 -11.38 -18.57 0.17
N ARG A 34 -10.47 -18.50 -0.82
CA ARG A 34 -9.02 -18.36 -0.59
C ARG A 34 -8.59 -16.89 -0.67
N LYS A 35 -7.89 -16.44 0.38
CA LYS A 35 -7.29 -15.10 0.59
C LYS A 35 -6.18 -14.72 -0.43
N SER A 36 -6.37 -14.86 -1.75
CA SER A 36 -5.25 -14.75 -2.69
C SER A 36 -5.54 -14.04 -4.02
N GLY A 37 -6.51 -13.12 -4.08
CA GLY A 37 -6.71 -12.32 -5.28
C GLY A 37 -7.33 -10.97 -4.97
N TRP A 38 -6.52 -9.92 -4.85
CA TRP A 38 -7.04 -8.55 -4.81
C TRP A 38 -7.58 -8.15 -6.18
N PRO A 39 -8.67 -7.36 -6.25
CA PRO A 39 -9.20 -6.87 -7.52
C PRO A 39 -8.12 -6.05 -8.26
N VAL A 40 -7.84 -6.42 -9.50
CA VAL A 40 -6.90 -5.73 -10.38
C VAL A 40 -7.68 -4.87 -11.36
N MET A 41 -7.32 -3.60 -11.45
CA MET A 41 -7.77 -2.73 -12.53
C MET A 41 -6.69 -2.71 -13.61
N LEU A 42 -7.03 -3.20 -14.81
CA LEU A 42 -6.20 -3.09 -16.00
C LEU A 42 -6.50 -1.75 -16.69
N GLY A 43 -5.47 -0.95 -16.93
CA GLY A 43 -5.62 0.36 -17.57
C GLY A 43 -4.30 1.12 -17.65
N ASP A 44 -4.14 1.84 -18.74
CA ASP A 44 -3.08 2.76 -19.12
C ASP A 44 -3.20 4.13 -18.41
N GLY A 45 -2.85 4.20 -17.14
CA GLY A 45 -2.72 5.51 -16.49
C GLY A 45 -2.87 5.50 -14.97
N GLU A 46 -1.93 6.18 -14.32
CA GLU A 46 -1.95 6.47 -12.89
C GLU A 46 -2.69 7.77 -12.58
N SER A 47 -3.71 8.10 -13.39
CA SER A 47 -4.51 9.31 -13.25
C SER A 47 -5.40 9.24 -12.00
N GLU A 48 -5.61 10.40 -11.39
CA GLU A 48 -6.46 10.53 -10.20
C GLU A 48 -7.89 10.05 -10.49
N THR A 49 -8.47 10.45 -11.62
CA THR A 49 -9.84 10.10 -12.02
C THR A 49 -10.04 8.58 -12.06
N ARG A 50 -9.16 7.86 -12.77
CA ARG A 50 -9.28 6.41 -12.92
C ARG A 50 -9.09 5.67 -11.59
N ARG A 51 -8.17 6.15 -10.74
CA ARG A 51 -8.01 5.62 -9.38
C ARG A 51 -9.24 5.92 -8.50
N GLY A 52 -9.85 7.09 -8.68
CA GLY A 52 -11.10 7.46 -8.02
C GLY A 52 -12.29 6.59 -8.42
N GLU A 53 -12.42 6.27 -9.71
CA GLU A 53 -13.41 5.31 -10.23
C GLU A 53 -13.21 3.93 -9.60
N PHE A 54 -11.96 3.46 -9.51
CA PHE A 54 -11.65 2.19 -8.87
C PHE A 54 -12.05 2.15 -7.40
N TYR A 55 -11.71 3.18 -6.61
CA TYR A 55 -12.14 3.26 -5.21
C TYR A 55 -13.66 3.33 -5.08
N SER A 56 -14.33 4.04 -5.98
CA SER A 56 -15.80 4.13 -6.00
C SER A 56 -16.44 2.78 -6.32
N TRP A 57 -15.85 2.03 -7.25
CA TRP A 57 -16.27 0.65 -7.57
C TRP A 57 -16.03 -0.32 -6.41
N LEU A 58 -14.93 -0.18 -5.67
CA LEU A 58 -14.71 -0.99 -4.47
C LEU A 58 -15.77 -0.71 -3.40
N LYS A 59 -16.10 0.57 -3.19
CA LYS A 59 -17.14 0.99 -2.25
C LYS A 59 -18.52 0.47 -2.65
N SER A 60 -18.88 0.51 -3.94
CA SER A 60 -20.17 -0.02 -4.40
C SER A 60 -20.31 -1.54 -4.17
N ARG A 61 -19.18 -2.24 -4.08
CA ARG A 61 -19.10 -3.66 -3.70
C ARG A 61 -18.95 -3.91 -2.20
N GLY A 62 -19.07 -2.85 -1.39
CA GLY A 62 -19.10 -2.95 0.05
C GLY A 62 -17.78 -2.65 0.75
N LEU A 63 -16.76 -2.09 0.08
CA LEU A 63 -15.56 -1.62 0.78
C LEU A 63 -15.91 -0.46 1.72
N HIS A 64 -15.69 -0.65 3.03
CA HIS A 64 -15.86 0.38 4.06
C HIS A 64 -14.93 0.09 5.25
N GLY A 65 -14.70 1.09 6.11
CA GLY A 65 -13.88 0.94 7.31
C GLY A 65 -12.39 0.73 7.05
N VAL A 66 -11.83 1.34 6.01
CA VAL A 66 -10.39 1.24 5.72
C VAL A 66 -9.61 2.06 6.75
N ASP A 67 -8.68 1.43 7.46
CA ASP A 67 -7.79 2.10 8.43
C ASP A 67 -6.52 2.62 7.77
N VAL A 68 -5.93 1.82 6.87
CA VAL A 68 -4.66 2.12 6.21
C VAL A 68 -4.73 1.77 4.73
N VAL A 69 -4.23 2.68 3.90
CA VAL A 69 -4.00 2.48 2.46
C VAL A 69 -2.50 2.51 2.18
N VAL A 70 -1.95 1.41 1.70
CA VAL A 70 -0.53 1.35 1.28
C VAL A 70 -0.44 1.39 -0.25
N SER A 71 0.24 2.38 -0.83
CA SER A 71 0.48 2.44 -2.28
C SER A 71 1.84 3.02 -2.65
N ASP A 72 2.24 2.90 -3.92
CA ASP A 72 3.37 3.70 -4.43
C ASP A 72 3.03 5.21 -4.44
N ASP A 73 4.07 6.05 -4.41
CA ASP A 73 4.02 7.51 -4.32
C ASP A 73 3.89 8.18 -5.69
N HIS A 74 2.92 7.72 -6.47
CA HIS A 74 2.51 8.43 -7.67
C HIS A 74 1.43 9.45 -7.33
N ARG A 75 1.62 10.71 -7.77
CA ARG A 75 0.74 11.84 -7.41
C ARG A 75 -0.73 11.52 -7.60
N GLY A 76 -1.13 10.97 -8.75
CA GLY A 76 -2.53 10.64 -9.02
C GLY A 76 -3.10 9.55 -8.09
N ARG A 77 -2.27 8.62 -7.60
CA ARG A 77 -2.70 7.61 -6.62
C ARG A 77 -2.95 8.25 -5.26
N VAL A 78 -2.01 9.05 -4.79
CA VAL A 78 -2.10 9.70 -3.46
C VAL A 78 -3.29 10.66 -3.39
N HIS A 79 -3.51 11.45 -4.45
CA HIS A 79 -4.66 12.36 -4.51
C HIS A 79 -5.99 11.59 -4.51
N ALA A 80 -6.09 10.51 -5.29
CA ALA A 80 -7.28 9.68 -5.33
C ALA A 80 -7.56 9.01 -3.97
N VAL A 81 -6.52 8.55 -3.26
CA VAL A 81 -6.66 8.01 -1.89
C VAL A 81 -7.22 9.07 -0.96
N ARG A 82 -6.62 10.26 -0.93
CA ARG A 82 -7.08 11.36 -0.06
C ARG A 82 -8.51 11.78 -0.35
N ARG A 83 -8.93 11.75 -1.62
CA ARG A 83 -10.28 12.14 -2.05
C ARG A 83 -11.31 11.05 -1.77
N HIS A 84 -11.00 9.79 -2.06
CA HIS A 84 -11.97 8.71 -2.05
C HIS A 84 -11.90 7.82 -0.81
N VAL A 85 -10.81 7.78 -0.05
CA VAL A 85 -10.65 6.90 1.12
C VAL A 85 -10.39 7.74 2.37
N GLN A 86 -11.33 8.63 2.67
CA GLN A 86 -11.27 9.50 3.84
C GLN A 86 -11.32 8.70 5.14
N GLY A 87 -10.61 9.18 6.16
CA GLY A 87 -10.48 8.51 7.46
C GLY A 87 -9.37 7.45 7.52
N ALA A 88 -8.86 7.01 6.36
CA ALA A 88 -7.72 6.10 6.31
C ALA A 88 -6.39 6.85 6.33
N THR A 89 -5.39 6.26 6.98
CA THR A 89 -3.99 6.71 6.90
C THR A 89 -3.37 6.21 5.61
N TRP A 90 -2.72 7.08 4.84
CA TRP A 90 -1.95 6.66 3.67
C TRP A 90 -0.49 6.38 4.05
N GLN A 91 0.06 5.28 3.55
CA GLN A 91 1.47 4.91 3.68
C GLN A 91 2.06 4.57 2.31
N ARG A 92 3.32 4.93 2.11
CA ARG A 92 4.06 4.53 0.91
C ARG A 92 4.48 3.06 1.01
N CYS A 93 4.37 2.32 -0.08
CA CYS A 93 4.86 0.95 -0.15
C CYS A 93 6.40 0.92 -0.07
N GLN A 94 6.95 0.09 0.81
CA GLN A 94 8.40 0.00 1.06
C GLN A 94 9.16 -0.59 -0.13
N MET A 95 8.53 -1.49 -0.90
CA MET A 95 9.21 -2.19 -2.00
C MET A 95 9.56 -1.26 -3.17
N PRO A 96 8.60 -0.49 -3.75
CA PRO A 96 8.94 0.55 -4.73
C PRO A 96 9.79 1.67 -4.14
N PHE A 97 9.63 1.99 -2.85
CA PHE A 97 10.49 2.97 -2.18
C PHE A 97 11.96 2.54 -2.18
N GLY A 98 12.25 1.30 -1.78
CA GLY A 98 13.61 0.74 -1.79
C GLY A 98 14.20 0.76 -3.20
N ARG A 99 13.43 0.37 -4.22
CA ARG A 99 13.88 0.44 -5.62
C ARG A 99 14.19 1.87 -6.07
N ASN A 100 13.28 2.82 -5.82
CA ASN A 100 13.47 4.21 -6.21
C ASN A 100 14.68 4.84 -5.49
N LEU A 101 14.96 4.40 -4.26
CA LEU A 101 16.12 4.86 -3.49
C LEU A 101 17.43 4.32 -4.09
N LEU A 102 17.48 3.03 -4.41
CA LEU A 102 18.66 2.41 -5.02
C LEU A 102 18.92 2.98 -6.43
N ASP A 103 17.87 3.21 -7.22
CA ASP A 103 17.98 3.87 -8.53
C ASP A 103 18.60 5.28 -8.44
N ALA A 104 18.47 5.95 -7.30
CA ALA A 104 19.06 7.27 -7.03
C ALA A 104 20.43 7.20 -6.32
N THR A 105 20.91 6.01 -5.95
CA THR A 105 22.14 5.80 -5.17
C THR A 105 23.31 5.48 -6.10
N PRO A 106 24.53 6.03 -5.87
CA PRO A 106 25.72 5.59 -6.60
C PRO A 106 25.97 4.10 -6.39
N LYS A 107 26.31 3.36 -7.45
CA LYS A 107 26.52 1.89 -7.38
C LYS A 107 27.49 1.42 -6.29
N THR A 108 28.50 2.24 -5.97
CA THR A 108 29.49 1.95 -4.93
C THR A 108 28.91 1.96 -3.52
N LEU A 109 27.75 2.58 -3.31
CA LEU A 109 27.09 2.74 -2.02
C LEU A 109 25.77 1.96 -1.91
N GLU A 110 25.30 1.31 -2.98
CA GLU A 110 24.01 0.61 -3.02
C GLU A 110 23.85 -0.42 -1.88
N GLU A 111 24.87 -1.25 -1.64
CA GLU A 111 24.84 -2.26 -0.58
C GLU A 111 24.75 -1.64 0.83
N GLU A 112 25.53 -0.58 1.09
CA GLU A 112 25.49 0.12 2.38
C GLU A 112 24.12 0.77 2.62
N VAL A 113 23.61 1.50 1.60
CA VAL A 113 22.33 2.19 1.68
C VAL A 113 21.19 1.19 1.85
N HIS A 114 21.19 0.09 1.09
CA HIS A 114 20.21 -0.98 1.22
C HIS A 114 20.18 -1.56 2.65
N GLY A 115 21.34 -1.90 3.21
CA GLY A 115 21.45 -2.45 4.56
C GLY A 115 20.93 -1.50 5.64
N ARG A 116 21.26 -0.20 5.53
CA ARG A 116 20.80 0.84 6.48
C ARG A 116 19.30 1.06 6.40
N VAL A 117 18.76 1.16 5.19
CA VAL A 117 17.31 1.37 4.97
C VAL A 117 16.51 0.17 5.47
N ARG A 118 16.98 -1.05 5.19
CA ARG A 118 16.35 -2.25 5.72
C ARG A 118 16.30 -2.24 7.25
N THR A 119 17.40 -1.89 7.88
CA THR A 119 17.48 -1.78 9.35
C THR A 119 16.48 -0.75 9.89
N MET A 120 16.34 0.41 9.22
CA MET A 120 15.35 1.43 9.60
C MET A 120 13.90 0.95 9.45
N LEU A 121 13.60 0.21 8.38
CA LEU A 121 12.25 -0.30 8.12
C LEU A 121 11.86 -1.47 9.04
N GLU A 122 12.85 -2.22 9.53
CA GLU A 122 12.67 -3.35 10.46
C GLU A 122 12.79 -2.93 11.94
N ALA A 123 13.11 -1.67 12.22
CA ALA A 123 13.22 -1.15 13.59
C ALA A 123 11.89 -1.30 14.35
N SER A 124 11.96 -1.75 15.61
CA SER A 124 10.77 -1.93 16.46
C SER A 124 10.08 -0.61 16.78
N ASP A 125 10.86 0.47 16.87
CA ASP A 125 10.42 1.78 17.29
C ASP A 125 11.13 2.87 16.48
N LEU A 126 10.53 4.05 16.44
CA LEU A 126 11.18 5.22 15.87
C LEU A 126 12.32 5.62 16.82
N ILE A 127 13.56 5.40 16.38
CA ILE A 127 14.71 6.04 17.00
C ILE A 127 14.64 7.52 16.59
N VAL A 128 13.93 8.31 17.39
CA VAL A 128 13.92 9.77 17.28
C VAL A 128 15.10 10.26 18.14
N PRO A 129 16.20 10.78 17.55
CA PRO A 129 17.24 11.45 18.32
C PRO A 129 16.73 12.76 18.96
#